data_AF-A0A255HUG1-F1
#
_entry.id   AF-A0A255HUG1-F1
#
_cell.length_a   1.000
_cell.length_b   1.000
_cell.length_c   1.000
_cell.angle_alpha   90.00
_cell.angle_beta   90.00
_cell.angle_gamma   90.00
#
_symmetry.space_group_name_H-M   'P 1'
#
loop_
_entity.id
_entity.type
_entity.pdbx_description
1 polymer ?
#
loop_
_entity_poly.entity_id
_entity_poly.type
_entity_poly.pdbx_seq_one_letter_code
_entity_poly.pdbx_strand_id
1 'polypeptide(L)' 'MSKDYPLIKCNVNGRNKIYHLPFDQQYDRVRISPARGELYVRTAQEAEKLGFRRAMRHFG' A
#
# COMPACT_ATOMS: atom_id res chain seq x y z
N MET A 1 19.66 -12.05 -3.06
CA MET A 1 18.33 -11.75 -2.50
C MET A 1 17.78 -10.56 -3.23
N SER A 2 16.91 -10.79 -4.22
CA SER A 2 16.34 -9.74 -5.06
C SER A 2 15.53 -8.79 -4.19
N LYS A 3 16.08 -7.61 -3.99
CA LYS A 3 15.38 -6.46 -3.43
C LYS A 3 14.44 -5.97 -4.54
N ASP A 4 13.33 -6.68 -4.76
CA ASP A 4 12.27 -6.28 -5.69
C ASP A 4 11.68 -4.96 -5.16
N TYR A 5 12.30 -3.84 -5.53
CA TYR A 5 11.76 -2.50 -5.35
C TYR A 5 11.33 -1.98 -6.73
N PRO A 6 10.22 -1.24 -6.83
CA PRO A 6 9.37 -0.77 -5.72
C PRO A 6 8.03 -1.55 -5.60
N LEU A 7 7.71 -1.99 -4.38
CA LEU A 7 6.46 -2.70 -4.06
C LEU A 7 5.33 -1.74 -3.72
N ILE A 8 4.09 -2.21 -3.84
CA ILE A 8 2.91 -1.46 -3.41
C ILE A 8 2.66 -1.76 -1.94
N LYS A 9 2.48 -0.70 -1.14
CA LYS A 9 2.29 -0.77 0.31
C LYS A 9 0.81 -0.84 0.65
N CYS A 10 0.32 -1.96 1.15
CA CYS A 10 -1.08 -2.15 1.55
C CYS A 10 -1.25 -1.91 3.06
N ASN A 11 -1.82 -0.76 3.43
CA ASN A 11 -2.05 -0.32 4.81
C ASN A 11 -3.51 -0.54 5.24
N VAL A 12 -3.70 -0.93 6.50
CA VAL A 12 -5.00 -1.19 7.13
C VAL A 12 -5.15 -0.23 8.31
N ASN A 13 -6.08 0.72 8.16
CA ASN A 13 -6.43 1.66 9.22
C ASN A 13 -7.89 1.45 9.65
N GLY A 14 -8.07 0.58 10.65
CA GLY A 14 -9.40 0.16 11.11
C GLY A 14 -10.14 -0.59 10.02
N ARG A 15 -11.24 0.00 9.51
CA ARG A 15 -12.02 -0.57 8.39
C ARG A 15 -11.51 -0.15 7.01
N ASN A 16 -10.60 0.82 6.94
CA ASN A 16 -10.05 1.29 5.68
C ASN A 16 -8.85 0.45 5.27
N LYS A 17 -8.91 -0.12 4.07
CA LYS A 17 -7.79 -0.79 3.41
C LYS A 17 -7.32 0.09 2.27
N ILE A 18 -6.14 0.70 2.40
CA ILE A 18 -5.60 1.62 1.40
C ILE A 18 -4.25 1.12 0.92
N TYR A 19 -4.02 1.11 -0.40
CA TYR A 19 -2.70 0.83 -0.95
C TYR A 19 -2.03 2.11 -1.46
N HIS A 20 -0.71 2.18 -1.24
CA HIS A 20 0.14 3.28 -1.63
C HIS A 20 1.13 2.81 -2.70
N LEU A 21 1.14 3.52 -3.81
CA LEU A 21 2.07 3.31 -4.91
C LEU A 21 3.40 4.00 -4.58
N PRO A 22 4.52 3.54 -5.15
CA PRO A 22 5.85 4.10 -4.90
C PRO A 22 5.99 5.61 -5.15
N PHE A 23 5.11 6.16 -5.99
CA PHE A 23 5.06 7.58 -6.36
C PHE A 23 4.01 8.38 -5.58
N ASP A 24 3.35 7.78 -4.59
CA ASP A 24 2.43 8.51 -3.71
C ASP A 24 3.22 9.31 -2.66
N GLN A 25 2.75 10.53 -2.35
CA GLN A 25 3.40 11.43 -1.38
C GLN A 25 3.57 10.82 0.02
N GLN A 26 2.69 9.90 0.40
CA GLN A 26 2.75 9.24 1.70
C GLN A 26 3.47 7.89 1.68
N TYR A 27 3.99 7.46 0.52
CA TYR A 27 4.60 6.14 0.39
C TYR A 27 5.73 5.91 1.39
N ASP A 28 6.63 6.89 1.59
CA ASP A 28 7.74 6.76 2.54
C ASP A 28 7.32 6.87 4.00
N ARG A 29 6.21 7.59 4.27
CA ARG A 29 5.67 7.78 5.63
C ARG A 29 4.93 6.54 6.11
N VAL A 30 4.29 5.82 5.20
CA VAL A 30 3.53 4.61 5.52
C VAL A 30 4.50 3.45 5.76
N ARG A 31 4.44 2.89 6.97
CA ARG A 31 5.16 1.69 7.36
C ARG A 31 4.17 0.54 7.42
N ILE A 32 4.54 -0.57 6.80
CA ILE A 32 3.73 -1.80 6.77
C ILE A 32 4.05 -2.66 7.98
N SER A 33 3.01 -3.02 8.73
CA SER A 33 3.05 -3.90 9.87
C SER A 33 2.24 -5.18 9.60
N PRO A 34 2.90 -6.32 9.31
CA PRO A 34 2.24 -7.60 9.08
C PRO A 34 1.29 -8.02 10.21
N ALA A 35 1.60 -7.66 11.46
CA ALA A 35 0.76 -7.93 12.62
C ALA A 35 -0.64 -7.26 12.55
N ARG A 36 -0.82 -6.25 11.71
CA ARG A 36 -2.09 -5.54 11.49
C ARG A 36 -2.81 -5.98 10.21
N GLY A 37 -2.31 -7.02 9.55
CA GLY A 37 -2.80 -7.46 8.23
C GLY A 37 -2.36 -6.57 7.08
N GLU A 38 -1.35 -5.72 7.30
CA GLU A 38 -0.73 -4.89 6.29
C GLU A 38 0.33 -5.70 5.53
N LEU A 39 0.50 -5.45 4.23
CA LEU A 39 1.42 -6.24 3.41
C LEU A 39 2.00 -5.45 2.24
N TYR A 40 2.97 -6.05 1.57
CA TYR A 40 3.50 -5.58 0.30
C TYR A 40 2.98 -6.46 -0.84
N VAL A 41 2.58 -5.83 -1.95
CA VAL A 41 2.15 -6.54 -3.16
C VAL A 41 2.92 -6.03 -4.38
N ARG A 42 2.95 -6.81 -5.46
CA ARG A 42 3.68 -6.46 -6.68
C ARG A 42 2.82 -5.62 -7.63
N THR A 43 1.50 -5.83 -7.61
CA THR A 43 0.57 -5.19 -8.54
C THR A 43 -0.63 -4.56 -7.85
N ALA A 44 -1.18 -3.50 -8.44
CA ALA A 44 -2.40 -2.87 -7.93
C ALA A 44 -3.59 -3.85 -7.97
N GLN A 45 -3.61 -4.75 -8.96
CA GLN A 45 -4.63 -5.78 -9.08
C GLN A 45 -4.64 -6.74 -7.88
N GLU A 46 -3.46 -7.15 -7.38
CA GLU A 46 -3.37 -7.94 -6.14
C GLU A 46 -3.93 -7.16 -4.94
N ALA A 47 -3.59 -5.87 -4.82
CA ALA A 47 -4.14 -5.02 -3.75
C ALA A 47 -5.67 -4.94 -3.82
N GLU A 48 -6.23 -4.73 -5.02
CA GLU A 48 -7.67 -4.63 -5.25
C GLU A 48 -8.40 -5.95 -4.98
N LYS A 49 -7.81 -7.09 -5.38
CA LYS A 49 -8.34 -8.43 -5.04
C LYS A 49 -8.39 -8.68 -3.54
N LEU A 50 -7.46 -8.10 -2.78
CA LEU A 50 -7.43 -8.17 -1.31
C LEU A 50 -8.38 -7.15 -0.64
N GLY A 51 -9.06 -6.34 -1.44
CA GLY A 51 -10.03 -5.33 -1.00
C GLY A 51 -9.40 -4.01 -0.57
N PHE A 52 -8.16 -3.72 -0.99
CA PHE A 52 -7.54 -2.41 -0.79
C PHE A 52 -7.96 -1.45 -1.90
N ARG A 53 -8.24 -0.19 -1.53
CA ARG A 53 -8.49 0.90 -2.47
C ARG A 53 -7.25 1.78 -2.64
N ARG A 54 -7.12 2.45 -3.78
CA ARG A 54 -5.99 3.36 -4.04
C ARG A 54 -6.01 4.56 -3.09
N ALA A 55 -4.83 4.98 -2.62
CA ALA A 55 -4.68 6.22 -1.89
C ALA A 55 -5.09 7.43 -2.76
N MET A 56 -5.88 8.34 -2.19
CA MET A 56 -6.25 9.57 -2.89
C MET A 56 -5.06 10.54 -2.88
N ARG A 57 -4.76 11.11 -4.04
CA ARG A 57 -3.79 12.21 -4.17
C ARG A 57 -4.50 13.50 -3.77
N HIS A 58 -3.96 14.22 -2.80
CA HIS A 58 -4.40 15.58 -2.52
C HIS A 58 -3.79 16.49 -3.59
N PHE A 59 -4.63 17.01 -4.48
CA PHE A 59 -4.29 18.14 -5.34
C PHE A 59 -4.51 19.39 -4.49
N GLY A 60 -3.46 19.86 -3.85
CA GLY A 60 -3.43 21.16 -3.17
C GLY A 60 -3.18 22.27 -4.17
#